data_AF-A0A380MJJ3-F1
#
_entry.id   AF-A0A380MJJ3-F1
#
_cell.length_a   1.000
_cell.length_b   1.000
_cell.length_c   1.000
_cell.angle_alpha   90.00
_cell.angle_beta   90.00
_cell.angle_gamma   90.00
#
_symmetry.space_group_name_H-M   'P 1'
#
loop_
_entity.id
_entity.type
_entity.pdbx_description
1 polymer ?
#
loop_
_entity_poly.entity_id
_entity_poly.type
_entity_poly.pdbx_seq_one_letter_code
_entity_poly.pdbx_strand_id
1 'polypeptide(L)'
;MKNQKTITIAVGAFVFCALTGLFFLGFKASSLGSFRPQNVYQIRANFGDVSGLSKNAQVSLAGVQIGRVGEIRLNLARNEAEVLLNIDGAARLPVDSAAQILTSGLLGERYIGISLGSSSETLKDGDTLRRTGGALVLEKALQQFMGGKGGFYPEKSYHVTARFSDVSGLNLDAPVTQSGVQIGRVSAIRLEQQSFQAIVEMEIAAEYGHIPFDSSADIVSSSLLGGKYVAISVGGDSQFLTDGDEFQFSNSSVVLERVIQQFISNMTMQQ
;
A
#
# COMPACT_ATOMS: atom_id res chain seq x y z
N MET A 1 63.71 6.60 -26.94
CA MET A 1 63.00 6.52 -25.65
C MET A 1 62.32 7.83 -25.18
N LYS A 2 62.65 9.02 -25.73
CA LYS A 2 62.02 10.30 -25.32
C LYS A 2 60.53 10.43 -25.69
N ASN A 3 60.09 9.89 -26.82
CA ASN A 3 58.72 10.11 -27.31
C ASN A 3 57.65 9.33 -26.54
N GLN A 4 58.00 8.18 -25.93
CA GLN A 4 57.00 7.40 -25.18
C GLN A 4 56.61 8.08 -23.86
N LYS A 5 57.55 8.75 -23.19
CA LYS A 5 57.24 9.52 -21.97
C LYS A 5 56.31 10.71 -22.28
N THR A 6 56.53 11.40 -23.39
CA THR A 6 55.66 12.52 -23.81
C THR A 6 54.25 12.05 -24.17
N ILE A 7 54.13 10.90 -24.86
CA ILE A 7 52.81 10.32 -25.19
C ILE A 7 52.07 9.90 -23.92
N THR A 8 52.72 9.24 -22.96
CA THR A 8 52.07 8.85 -21.70
C THR A 8 51.58 10.06 -20.90
N ILE A 9 52.36 11.15 -20.84
CA ILE A 9 51.95 12.38 -20.15
C ILE A 9 50.78 13.07 -20.88
N ALA A 10 50.80 13.11 -22.21
CA ALA A 10 49.73 13.70 -22.99
C ALA A 10 48.41 12.92 -22.86
N VAL A 11 48.48 11.58 -22.88
CA VAL A 11 47.31 10.71 -22.66
C VAL A 11 46.79 10.88 -21.23
N GLY A 12 47.68 10.94 -20.23
CA GLY A 12 47.29 11.19 -18.84
C GLY A 12 46.58 12.54 -18.64
N ALA A 13 47.10 13.60 -19.26
CA ALA A 13 46.49 14.93 -19.20
C ALA A 13 45.11 14.97 -19.89
N PHE A 14 44.96 14.30 -21.03
CA PHE A 14 43.68 14.19 -21.73
C PHE A 14 42.62 13.48 -20.89
N VAL A 15 42.97 12.34 -20.28
CA VAL A 15 42.07 11.59 -19.40
C VAL A 15 41.69 12.42 -18.17
N PHE A 16 42.63 13.17 -17.58
CA PHE A 16 42.35 14.05 -16.45
C PHE A 16 41.38 15.19 -16.80
N CYS A 17 41.57 15.84 -17.95
CA CYS A 17 40.64 16.85 -18.47
C CYS A 17 39.25 16.26 -18.75
N ALA A 18 39.18 15.04 -19.29
CA ALA A 18 37.91 14.35 -19.52
C ALA A 18 37.18 14.05 -18.21
N LEU A 19 37.88 13.54 -17.19
CA LEU A 19 37.30 13.24 -15.87
C LEU A 19 36.81 14.50 -15.14
N THR A 20 37.60 15.57 -15.17
CA THR A 20 37.22 16.86 -14.58
C THR A 20 36.03 17.49 -15.31
N GLY A 21 35.99 17.38 -16.65
CA GLY A 21 34.83 17.77 -17.44
C GLY A 21 33.56 17.00 -17.06
N LEU A 22 33.67 15.68 -16.90
CA LEU A 22 32.55 14.82 -16.48
C LEU A 22 32.06 15.16 -15.06
N PHE A 23 32.99 15.42 -14.13
CA PHE A 23 32.68 15.86 -12.77
C PHE A 23 31.94 17.20 -12.75
N PHE A 24 32.39 18.17 -13.56
CA PHE A 24 31.75 19.48 -13.67
C PHE A 24 30.37 19.41 -14.32
N LEU A 25 30.21 18.52 -15.30
CA LEU A 25 28.91 18.26 -15.93
C LEU A 25 27.94 17.58 -14.95
N GLY A 26 28.42 16.66 -14.11
CA GLY A 26 27.66 16.07 -13.02
C GLY A 26 27.16 17.12 -12.03
N PHE A 27 28.02 18.06 -11.64
CA PHE A 27 27.66 19.17 -10.76
C PHE A 27 26.62 20.12 -11.38
N LYS A 28 26.74 20.41 -12.69
CA LYS A 28 25.73 21.22 -13.40
C LYS A 28 24.39 20.48 -13.55
N ALA A 29 24.41 19.18 -13.84
CA ALA A 29 23.20 18.35 -13.91
C ALA A 29 22.45 18.33 -12.58
N SER A 30 23.16 18.34 -11.44
CA SER A 30 22.55 18.51 -10.12
C SER A 30 21.91 19.89 -9.87
N SER A 31 22.25 20.91 -10.67
CA SER A 31 21.73 22.28 -10.52
C SER A 31 20.57 22.63 -11.46
N LEU A 32 20.29 21.80 -12.49
CA LEU A 32 19.19 21.97 -13.44
C LEU A 32 17.86 21.62 -12.76
N GLY A 33 17.34 22.57 -11.97
CA GLY A 33 16.05 22.44 -11.30
C GLY A 33 15.74 23.55 -10.29
N SER A 34 16.71 24.42 -9.99
CA SER A 34 16.54 25.49 -9.01
C SER A 34 15.85 26.71 -9.60
N PHE A 35 14.58 26.58 -9.99
CA PHE A 35 13.65 27.72 -9.88
C PHE A 35 13.62 28.08 -8.40
N ARG A 36 14.29 29.19 -8.03
CA ARG A 36 14.17 29.83 -6.71
C ARG A 36 13.23 31.02 -6.87
N PRO A 37 11.93 30.88 -6.58
CA PRO A 37 11.07 32.04 -6.44
C PRO A 37 11.65 32.94 -5.34
N GLN A 38 11.79 34.23 -5.59
CA GLN A 38 12.30 35.19 -4.60
C GLN A 38 11.30 35.49 -3.47
N ASN A 39 10.08 34.95 -3.57
CA ASN A 39 9.01 35.13 -2.60
C ASN A 39 8.30 33.79 -2.42
N VAL A 40 8.76 32.98 -1.46
CA VAL A 40 8.16 31.66 -1.14
C VAL A 40 7.53 31.76 0.24
N TYR A 41 6.34 31.19 0.40
CA TYR A 41 5.73 30.98 1.71
C TYR A 41 5.52 29.49 1.93
N GLN A 42 5.63 29.08 3.18
CA GLN A 42 5.54 27.69 3.60
C GLN A 42 4.17 27.42 4.18
N ILE A 43 3.51 26.34 3.75
CA ILE A 43 2.25 25.88 4.33
C ILE A 43 2.35 24.42 4.76
N ARG A 44 1.57 24.02 5.76
CA ARG A 44 1.50 22.67 6.29
C ARG A 44 0.34 21.89 5.66
N ALA A 45 0.57 20.64 5.35
CA ALA A 45 -0.46 19.71 4.90
C ALA A 45 -0.29 18.36 5.59
N ASN A 46 -1.33 17.87 6.26
CA ASN A 46 -1.28 16.62 7.00
C ASN A 46 -1.92 15.49 6.19
N PHE A 47 -1.21 14.40 5.94
CA PHE A 47 -1.72 13.27 5.16
C PHE A 47 -1.69 12.00 5.99
N GLY A 48 -2.70 11.14 5.86
CA GLY A 48 -2.71 9.81 6.49
C GLY A 48 -1.72 8.83 5.84
N ASP A 49 -1.37 9.04 4.58
CA ASP A 49 -0.38 8.24 3.85
C ASP A 49 0.38 9.12 2.86
N VAL A 50 1.71 9.09 2.95
CA VAL A 50 2.66 9.81 2.07
C VAL A 50 3.58 8.84 1.33
N SER A 51 3.24 7.55 1.29
CA SER A 51 4.05 6.51 0.66
C SER A 51 4.42 6.90 -0.78
N GLY A 52 5.72 6.90 -1.07
CA GLY A 52 6.28 7.27 -2.37
C GLY A 52 6.27 8.77 -2.72
N LEU A 53 5.79 9.64 -1.84
CA LEU A 53 6.04 11.08 -1.94
C LEU A 53 7.45 11.37 -1.42
N SER A 54 8.23 12.10 -2.21
CA SER A 54 9.62 12.42 -1.88
C SER A 54 9.82 13.90 -1.58
N LYS A 55 10.91 14.20 -0.85
CA LYS A 55 11.40 15.57 -0.70
C LYS A 55 11.70 16.16 -2.09
N ASN A 56 11.37 17.43 -2.29
CA ASN A 56 11.46 18.16 -3.56
C ASN A 56 10.44 17.75 -4.65
N ALA A 57 9.51 16.83 -4.35
CA ALA A 57 8.41 16.52 -5.25
C ALA A 57 7.64 17.79 -5.65
N GLN A 58 7.13 17.81 -6.87
CA GLN A 58 6.43 18.96 -7.43
C GLN A 58 5.16 19.27 -6.63
N VAL A 59 4.88 20.55 -6.40
CA VAL A 59 3.55 21.02 -6.01
C VAL A 59 2.95 21.76 -7.20
N SER A 60 1.78 21.34 -7.66
CA SER A 60 1.14 21.86 -8.86
C SER A 60 -0.27 22.37 -8.58
N LEU A 61 -0.68 23.35 -9.37
CA LEU A 61 -2.02 23.90 -9.42
C LEU A 61 -2.48 23.86 -10.87
N ALA A 62 -3.58 23.16 -11.16
CA ALA A 62 -4.08 22.95 -12.52
C ALA A 62 -2.99 22.44 -13.50
N GLY A 63 -2.08 21.57 -13.02
CA GLY A 63 -0.97 21.02 -13.81
C GLY A 63 0.26 21.93 -13.91
N VAL A 64 0.18 23.18 -13.47
CA VAL A 64 1.30 24.13 -13.47
C VAL A 64 2.07 24.02 -12.16
N GLN A 65 3.40 23.92 -12.22
CA GLN A 65 4.21 23.93 -11.02
C GLN A 65 4.12 25.28 -10.29
N ILE A 66 3.72 25.26 -9.03
CA ILE A 66 3.65 26.44 -8.15
C ILE A 66 4.53 26.30 -6.90
N GLY A 67 5.21 25.17 -6.72
CA GLY A 67 5.98 24.92 -5.52
C GLY A 67 6.70 23.58 -5.52
N ARG A 68 7.21 23.22 -4.34
CA ARG A 68 7.85 21.93 -4.05
C ARG A 68 7.58 21.46 -2.63
N VAL A 69 7.62 20.16 -2.44
CA VAL A 69 7.64 19.53 -1.11
C VAL A 69 8.98 19.85 -0.42
N GLY A 70 8.90 20.46 0.76
CA GLY A 70 10.03 20.80 1.62
C GLY A 70 10.45 19.64 2.50
N GLU A 71 9.75 19.43 3.61
CA GLU A 71 10.03 18.35 4.57
C GLU A 71 8.79 17.50 4.83
N ILE A 72 9.02 16.24 5.19
CA ILE A 72 7.98 15.28 5.57
C ILE A 72 8.35 14.80 6.97
N ARG A 73 7.42 14.93 7.92
CA ARG A 73 7.62 14.58 9.33
C ARG A 73 6.47 13.71 9.81
N LEU A 74 6.75 12.64 10.53
CA LEU A 74 5.72 11.82 11.16
C LEU A 74 5.26 12.49 12.46
N ASN A 75 3.95 12.73 12.59
CA ASN A 75 3.33 13.18 13.83
C ASN A 75 2.66 11.99 14.54
N LEU A 76 3.38 11.40 15.50
CA LEU A 76 2.92 10.22 16.26
C LEU A 76 1.67 10.48 17.11
N ALA A 77 1.38 11.73 17.48
CA ALA A 77 0.17 12.05 18.26
C ALA A 77 -1.10 11.95 17.40
N ARG A 78 -0.99 12.16 16.09
CA ARG A 78 -2.11 12.14 15.14
C ARG A 78 -2.09 10.95 14.20
N ASN A 79 -1.02 10.15 14.19
CA ASN A 79 -0.75 9.10 13.20
C ASN A 79 -0.86 9.63 11.74
N GLU A 80 -0.42 10.87 11.53
CA GLU A 80 -0.42 11.54 10.23
C GLU A 80 1.00 12.02 9.89
N ALA A 81 1.31 12.11 8.61
CA ALA A 81 2.52 12.76 8.12
C ALA A 81 2.25 14.25 7.88
N GLU A 82 2.95 15.11 8.60
CA GLU A 82 3.00 16.56 8.35
C GLU A 82 3.99 16.83 7.20
N VAL A 83 3.49 17.45 6.13
CA VAL A 83 4.26 17.82 4.95
C VAL A 83 4.34 19.33 4.86
N LEU A 84 5.57 19.86 4.83
CA LEU A 84 5.84 21.28 4.59
C LEU A 84 5.92 21.53 3.08
N LEU A 85 5.09 22.44 2.57
CA LEU A 85 5.03 22.82 1.16
C LEU A 85 5.60 24.21 0.99
N ASN A 86 6.57 24.34 0.08
CA ASN A 86 7.13 25.61 -0.32
C ASN A 86 6.39 26.10 -1.56
N ILE A 87 5.57 27.14 -1.42
CA ILE A 87 4.71 27.67 -2.47
C ILE A 87 5.22 29.02 -2.94
N ASP A 88 5.21 29.24 -4.26
CA ASP A 88 5.49 30.52 -4.86
C ASP A 88 4.43 31.56 -4.41
N GLY A 89 4.90 32.68 -3.89
CA GLY A 89 4.07 33.80 -3.41
C GLY A 89 3.14 34.37 -4.47
N ALA A 90 3.42 34.16 -5.76
CA ALA A 90 2.52 34.53 -6.85
C ALA A 90 1.22 33.69 -6.86
N ALA A 91 1.24 32.46 -6.33
CA ALA A 91 0.13 31.49 -6.45
C ALA A 91 -0.98 31.64 -5.39
N ARG A 92 -0.97 32.71 -4.57
CA ARG A 92 -1.98 33.12 -3.55
C ARG A 92 -3.15 32.13 -3.37
N LEU A 93 -2.95 31.12 -2.53
CA LEU A 93 -3.93 30.03 -2.35
C LEU A 93 -5.04 30.43 -1.36
N PRO A 94 -6.34 30.26 -1.68
CA PRO A 94 -7.44 30.43 -0.73
C PRO A 94 -7.32 29.50 0.50
N VAL A 95 -7.79 29.94 1.67
CA VAL A 95 -7.76 29.17 2.93
C VAL A 95 -8.54 27.86 2.90
N ASP A 96 -9.48 27.72 1.96
CA ASP A 96 -10.29 26.52 1.74
C ASP A 96 -9.76 25.65 0.60
N SER A 97 -8.55 25.92 0.09
CA SER A 97 -7.86 25.05 -0.86
C SER A 97 -7.66 23.64 -0.28
N ALA A 98 -7.52 22.66 -1.17
CA ALA A 98 -7.24 21.27 -0.80
C ALA A 98 -5.97 20.78 -1.50
N ALA A 99 -5.26 19.85 -0.86
CA ALA A 99 -4.11 19.16 -1.43
C ALA A 99 -4.38 17.67 -1.61
N GLN A 100 -3.92 17.10 -2.72
CA GLN A 100 -3.98 15.67 -2.98
C GLN A 100 -2.62 15.18 -3.45
N ILE A 101 -2.20 14.00 -2.99
CA ILE A 101 -1.04 13.33 -3.55
C ILE A 101 -1.49 12.64 -4.83
N LEU A 102 -0.84 12.96 -5.94
CA LEU A 102 -1.15 12.44 -7.27
C LEU A 102 0.07 11.74 -7.83
N THR A 103 -0.16 10.88 -8.83
CA THR A 103 0.89 10.12 -9.50
C THR A 103 1.13 10.70 -10.89
N SER A 104 2.40 10.89 -11.25
CA SER A 104 2.85 11.36 -12.55
C SER A 104 3.47 10.24 -13.36
N GLY A 105 3.15 10.20 -14.66
CA GLY A 105 3.73 9.29 -15.63
C GLY A 105 3.50 7.80 -15.32
N LEU A 106 4.19 6.94 -16.08
CA LEU A 106 4.10 5.48 -15.95
C LEU A 106 4.97 4.92 -14.81
N LEU A 107 5.97 5.69 -14.37
CA LEU A 107 6.94 5.27 -13.36
C LEU A 107 6.46 5.47 -11.92
N GLY A 108 5.30 6.12 -11.73
CA GLY A 108 4.68 6.22 -10.42
C GLY A 108 5.23 7.32 -9.52
N GLU A 109 5.93 8.33 -10.06
CA GLU A 109 6.45 9.44 -9.27
C GLU A 109 5.30 10.24 -8.66
N ARG A 110 5.36 10.52 -7.36
CA ARG A 110 4.28 11.25 -6.66
C ARG A 110 4.57 12.73 -6.57
N TYR A 111 3.52 13.52 -6.73
CA TYR A 111 3.52 14.97 -6.60
C TYR A 111 2.28 15.43 -5.83
N ILE A 112 2.24 16.69 -5.40
CA ILE A 112 1.05 17.25 -4.74
C ILE A 112 0.30 18.14 -5.72
N GLY A 113 -0.96 17.82 -5.99
CA GLY A 113 -1.90 18.70 -6.67
C GLY A 113 -2.69 19.54 -5.67
N ILE A 114 -2.79 20.83 -5.93
CA ILE A 114 -3.63 21.77 -5.19
C ILE A 114 -4.89 22.07 -6.01
N SER A 115 -6.05 22.01 -5.35
CA SER A 115 -7.31 22.53 -5.87
C SER A 115 -7.74 23.75 -5.08
N LEU A 116 -8.15 24.80 -5.78
CA LEU A 116 -8.61 26.04 -5.14
C LEU A 116 -10.01 25.85 -4.59
N GLY A 117 -10.26 26.49 -3.45
CA GLY A 117 -11.61 26.73 -2.97
C GLY A 117 -12.15 28.08 -3.47
N SER A 118 -13.22 28.55 -2.84
CA SER A 118 -13.94 29.77 -3.20
C SER A 118 -13.78 30.90 -2.18
N SER A 119 -12.95 30.71 -1.14
CA SER A 119 -12.71 31.75 -0.14
C SER A 119 -11.98 32.95 -0.75
N SER A 120 -12.36 34.15 -0.30
CA SER A 120 -11.64 35.39 -0.59
C SER A 120 -10.40 35.59 0.28
N GLU A 121 -10.27 34.84 1.38
CA GLU A 121 -9.10 34.87 2.25
C GLU A 121 -8.04 33.87 1.77
N THR A 122 -6.77 34.27 1.78
CA THR A 122 -5.64 33.47 1.32
C THR A 122 -4.79 32.96 2.47
N LEU A 123 -4.23 31.76 2.31
CA LEU A 123 -3.23 31.18 3.20
C LEU A 123 -1.99 32.09 3.31
N LYS A 124 -1.47 32.18 4.53
CA LYS A 124 -0.24 32.88 4.90
C LYS A 124 0.86 31.88 5.21
N ASP A 125 2.06 32.41 5.38
CA ASP A 125 3.20 31.62 5.84
C ASP A 125 2.91 30.97 7.20
N GLY A 126 3.17 29.66 7.28
CA GLY A 126 2.91 28.82 8.44
C GLY A 126 1.49 28.24 8.52
N ASP A 127 0.55 28.65 7.66
CA ASP A 127 -0.83 28.15 7.71
C ASP A 127 -0.93 26.67 7.34
N THR A 128 -2.00 26.02 7.81
CA THR A 128 -2.26 24.60 7.56
C THR A 128 -3.46 24.43 6.64
N LEU A 129 -3.28 23.65 5.57
CA LEU A 129 -4.37 23.22 4.70
C LEU A 129 -5.34 22.33 5.45
N ARG A 130 -6.63 22.68 5.39
CA ARG A 130 -7.70 21.97 6.11
C ARG A 130 -8.11 20.66 5.44
N ARG A 131 -7.92 20.56 4.12
CA ARG A 131 -8.36 19.42 3.32
C ARG A 131 -7.17 18.79 2.61
N THR A 132 -6.92 17.54 2.93
CA THR A 132 -5.82 16.75 2.37
C THR A 132 -6.32 15.37 2.00
N GLY A 133 -5.86 14.85 0.86
CA GLY A 133 -6.16 13.50 0.38
C GLY A 133 -4.87 12.76 0.09
N GLY A 134 -4.74 11.53 0.59
CA GLY A 134 -3.63 10.65 0.26
C GLY A 134 -3.64 10.24 -1.22
N ALA A 135 -2.57 9.59 -1.66
CA ALA A 135 -2.51 9.05 -3.01
C ALA A 135 -3.62 8.01 -3.19
N LEU A 136 -4.41 8.15 -4.28
CA LEU A 136 -5.28 7.07 -4.70
C LEU A 136 -4.37 5.90 -5.10
N VAL A 137 -4.29 4.89 -4.23
CA VAL A 137 -3.62 3.63 -4.54
C VAL A 137 -4.45 3.01 -5.67
N LEU A 138 -3.86 2.85 -6.86
CA LEU A 138 -4.57 2.37 -8.04
C LEU A 138 -5.27 1.04 -7.74
N GLU A 139 -4.66 0.19 -6.91
CA GLU A 139 -5.21 -1.05 -6.41
C GLU A 139 -6.48 -0.82 -5.58
N LYS A 140 -6.52 0.18 -4.69
CA LYS A 140 -7.74 0.56 -3.94
C LYS A 140 -8.79 1.18 -4.85
N ALA A 141 -8.38 1.97 -5.83
CA ALA A 141 -9.27 2.58 -6.80
C ALA A 141 -9.87 1.54 -7.76
N LEU A 142 -9.08 0.55 -8.17
CA LEU A 142 -9.52 -0.63 -8.90
C LEU A 142 -10.41 -1.50 -8.02
N GLN A 143 -10.07 -1.73 -6.76
CA GLN A 143 -10.94 -2.44 -5.82
C GLN A 143 -12.26 -1.71 -5.59
N GLN A 144 -12.29 -0.37 -5.61
CA GLN A 144 -13.50 0.43 -5.46
C GLN A 144 -14.31 0.55 -6.77
N PHE A 145 -13.63 0.64 -7.92
CA PHE A 145 -14.23 0.67 -9.25
C PHE A 145 -14.79 -0.71 -9.63
N MET A 146 -14.07 -1.79 -9.30
CA MET A 146 -14.54 -3.17 -9.37
C MET A 146 -15.47 -3.52 -8.20
N GLY A 147 -15.47 -2.72 -7.13
CA GLY A 147 -16.21 -2.91 -5.87
C GLY A 147 -17.53 -2.17 -5.77
N GLY A 148 -18.04 -1.59 -6.86
CA GLY A 148 -19.46 -1.29 -6.97
C GLY A 148 -20.25 -2.57 -7.25
N LYS A 149 -20.50 -3.40 -6.22
CA LYS A 149 -21.33 -4.63 -6.29
C LYS A 149 -20.77 -5.80 -7.12
N GLY A 150 -19.50 -6.16 -6.92
CA GLY A 150 -18.91 -7.39 -7.48
C GLY A 150 -18.57 -8.48 -6.46
N GLY A 151 -18.66 -8.20 -5.16
CA GLY A 151 -18.40 -9.18 -4.10
C GLY A 151 -19.70 -9.82 -3.61
N PHE A 152 -19.62 -11.05 -3.11
CA PHE A 152 -20.72 -11.73 -2.43
C PHE A 152 -20.96 -11.08 -1.06
N TYR A 153 -21.88 -10.12 -1.01
CA TYR A 153 -22.35 -9.47 0.22
C TYR A 153 -23.84 -9.79 0.40
N PRO A 154 -24.18 -10.82 1.18
CA PRO A 154 -25.57 -11.20 1.37
C PRO A 154 -26.35 -10.12 2.15
N GLU A 155 -27.61 -9.87 1.79
CA GLU A 155 -28.47 -8.92 2.54
C GLU A 155 -28.82 -9.43 3.95
N LYS A 156 -28.84 -10.75 4.12
CA LYS A 156 -29.04 -11.42 5.41
C LYS A 156 -27.92 -12.43 5.61
N SER A 157 -27.26 -12.37 6.76
CA SER A 157 -26.13 -13.23 7.09
C SER A 157 -26.12 -13.64 8.56
N TYR A 158 -25.30 -14.65 8.85
CA TYR A 158 -24.88 -15.03 10.19
C TYR A 158 -23.35 -15.14 10.22
N HIS A 159 -22.77 -14.99 11.40
CA HIS A 159 -21.34 -14.95 11.63
C HIS A 159 -20.91 -16.24 12.32
N VAL A 160 -19.78 -16.78 11.91
CA VAL A 160 -19.16 -17.93 12.55
C VAL A 160 -17.65 -17.72 12.59
N THR A 161 -16.99 -18.34 13.54
CA THR A 161 -15.53 -18.18 13.73
C THR A 161 -14.79 -19.50 13.55
N ALA A 162 -13.52 -19.42 13.18
CA ALA A 162 -12.62 -20.57 13.18
C ALA A 162 -11.22 -20.13 13.59
N ARG A 163 -10.49 -21.00 14.30
CA ARG A 163 -9.13 -20.72 14.79
C ARG A 163 -8.10 -21.37 13.90
N PHE A 164 -7.06 -20.64 13.53
CA PHE A 164 -5.97 -21.13 12.69
C PHE A 164 -4.63 -20.83 13.32
N SER A 165 -3.67 -21.75 13.16
CA SER A 165 -2.27 -21.49 13.55
C SER A 165 -1.54 -20.60 12.55
N ASP A 166 -1.97 -20.59 11.27
CA ASP A 166 -1.36 -19.79 10.21
C ASP A 166 -2.43 -19.35 9.21
N VAL A 167 -2.57 -18.04 9.02
CA VAL A 167 -3.49 -17.41 8.05
C VAL A 167 -2.74 -16.69 6.93
N SER A 168 -1.43 -16.97 6.77
CA SER A 168 -0.61 -16.32 5.76
C SER A 168 -1.20 -16.48 4.36
N GLY A 169 -1.46 -15.35 3.69
CA GLY A 169 -2.06 -15.29 2.36
C GLY A 169 -3.59 -15.30 2.32
N LEU A 170 -4.26 -15.43 3.47
CA LEU A 170 -5.69 -15.17 3.61
C LEU A 170 -5.90 -13.66 3.81
N ASN A 171 -6.79 -13.08 3.01
CA ASN A 171 -7.10 -11.65 3.07
C ASN A 171 -8.51 -11.43 3.63
N LEU A 172 -8.77 -10.19 4.08
CA LEU A 172 -10.13 -9.71 4.29
C LEU A 172 -10.94 -9.86 2.99
N ASP A 173 -12.23 -10.16 3.11
CA ASP A 173 -13.16 -10.44 2.01
C ASP A 173 -12.80 -11.67 1.16
N ALA A 174 -11.84 -12.50 1.60
CA ALA A 174 -11.57 -13.77 0.96
C ALA A 174 -12.86 -14.62 0.92
N PRO A 175 -13.12 -15.34 -0.18
CA PRO A 175 -14.33 -16.16 -0.29
C PRO A 175 -14.41 -17.21 0.81
N VAL A 176 -15.61 -17.41 1.33
CA VAL A 176 -15.96 -18.62 2.09
C VAL A 176 -16.80 -19.49 1.17
N THR A 177 -16.33 -20.70 0.91
CA THR A 177 -16.92 -21.59 -0.09
C THR A 177 -17.34 -22.91 0.53
N GLN A 178 -18.40 -23.50 0.00
CA GLN A 178 -18.79 -24.87 0.29
C GLN A 178 -18.90 -25.61 -1.05
N SER A 179 -18.17 -26.72 -1.18
CA SER A 179 -18.12 -27.49 -2.44
C SER A 179 -17.76 -26.63 -3.68
N GLY A 180 -16.92 -25.61 -3.49
CA GLY A 180 -16.48 -24.69 -4.55
C GLY A 180 -17.46 -23.56 -4.88
N VAL A 181 -18.65 -23.51 -4.25
CA VAL A 181 -19.61 -22.41 -4.38
C VAL A 181 -19.36 -21.40 -3.28
N GLN A 182 -19.26 -20.12 -3.62
CA GLN A 182 -19.13 -19.06 -2.63
C GLN A 182 -20.45 -18.86 -1.89
N ILE A 183 -20.41 -19.01 -0.56
CA ILE A 183 -21.57 -18.88 0.34
C ILE A 183 -21.38 -17.78 1.37
N GLY A 184 -20.19 -17.17 1.42
CA GLY A 184 -19.84 -16.13 2.37
C GLY A 184 -18.51 -15.47 2.06
N ARG A 185 -17.98 -14.77 3.07
CA ARG A 185 -16.68 -14.10 3.02
C ARG A 185 -16.04 -14.01 4.40
N VAL A 186 -14.73 -13.82 4.42
CA VAL A 186 -13.97 -13.49 5.63
C VAL A 186 -14.23 -12.03 6.00
N SER A 187 -14.85 -11.79 7.14
CA SER A 187 -15.24 -10.45 7.61
C SER A 187 -14.24 -9.83 8.58
N ALA A 188 -13.43 -10.64 9.28
CA ALA A 188 -12.30 -10.16 10.07
C ALA A 188 -11.25 -11.27 10.32
N ILE A 189 -10.02 -10.84 10.61
CA ILE A 189 -8.92 -11.71 11.05
C ILE A 189 -8.27 -11.03 12.24
N ARG A 190 -8.18 -11.73 13.38
CA ARG A 190 -7.61 -11.21 14.63
C ARG A 190 -6.62 -12.21 15.21
N LEU A 191 -5.60 -11.72 15.91
CA LEU A 191 -4.68 -12.57 16.65
C LEU A 191 -5.08 -12.61 18.12
N GLU A 192 -5.31 -13.80 18.67
CA GLU A 192 -5.56 -13.98 20.10
C GLU A 192 -4.22 -14.07 20.84
N GLN A 193 -3.95 -13.11 21.74
CA GLN A 193 -2.63 -12.95 22.36
C GLN A 193 -2.23 -14.09 23.32
N GLN A 194 -3.20 -14.86 23.83
CA GLN A 194 -2.92 -15.94 24.79
C GLN A 194 -2.49 -17.23 24.09
N SER A 195 -3.21 -17.62 23.04
CA SER A 195 -2.97 -18.86 22.28
C SER A 195 -2.08 -18.65 21.06
N PHE A 196 -1.85 -17.39 20.65
CA PHE A 196 -1.22 -17.00 19.38
C PHE A 196 -1.92 -17.59 18.15
N GLN A 197 -3.19 -17.98 18.28
CA GLN A 197 -4.01 -18.42 17.15
C GLN A 197 -4.68 -17.22 16.48
N ALA A 198 -4.80 -17.28 15.16
CA ALA A 198 -5.61 -16.36 14.41
C ALA A 198 -7.08 -16.79 14.48
N ILE A 199 -7.95 -15.92 14.97
CA ILE A 199 -9.40 -16.05 14.90
C ILE A 199 -9.85 -15.42 13.59
N VAL A 200 -10.44 -16.21 12.72
CA VAL A 200 -11.03 -15.76 11.46
C VAL A 200 -12.54 -15.70 11.65
N GLU A 201 -13.10 -14.50 11.54
CA GLU A 201 -14.54 -14.28 11.52
C GLU A 201 -15.03 -14.37 10.07
N MET A 202 -16.08 -15.15 9.85
CA MET A 202 -16.70 -15.37 8.55
C MET A 202 -18.15 -14.92 8.60
N GLU A 203 -18.60 -14.27 7.54
CA GLU A 203 -19.99 -13.89 7.33
C GLU A 203 -20.56 -14.77 6.21
N ILE A 204 -21.57 -15.57 6.54
CA ILE A 204 -22.22 -16.54 5.65
C ILE A 204 -23.65 -16.08 5.36
N ALA A 205 -24.10 -16.20 4.11
CA ALA A 205 -25.47 -15.85 3.77
C ALA A 205 -26.47 -16.74 4.51
N ALA A 206 -27.53 -16.13 5.05
CA ALA A 206 -28.51 -16.83 5.89
C ALA A 206 -29.23 -17.98 5.18
N GLU A 207 -29.31 -17.95 3.85
CA GLU A 207 -29.87 -19.04 3.03
C GLU A 207 -29.04 -20.34 3.10
N TYR A 208 -27.77 -20.26 3.52
CA TYR A 208 -26.88 -21.40 3.72
C TYR A 208 -26.76 -21.85 5.19
N GLY A 209 -27.70 -21.48 6.07
CA GLY A 209 -27.68 -21.77 7.51
C GLY A 209 -27.81 -23.25 7.94
N HIS A 210 -27.56 -24.21 7.05
CA HIS A 210 -27.63 -25.65 7.33
C HIS A 210 -26.23 -26.31 7.28
N ILE A 211 -25.24 -25.65 7.87
CA ILE A 211 -23.87 -26.19 7.98
C ILE A 211 -23.80 -27.00 9.28
N PRO A 212 -23.59 -28.33 9.23
CA PRO A 212 -23.50 -29.17 10.42
C PRO A 212 -22.41 -28.71 11.39
N PHE A 213 -22.66 -28.88 12.69
CA PHE A 213 -21.78 -28.42 13.76
C PHE A 213 -20.39 -29.08 13.76
N ASP A 214 -20.29 -30.30 13.21
CA ASP A 214 -19.05 -31.06 13.03
C ASP A 214 -18.34 -30.77 11.69
N SER A 215 -18.78 -29.77 10.94
CA SER A 215 -18.09 -29.33 9.72
C SER A 215 -16.71 -28.75 10.03
N SER A 216 -15.82 -28.72 9.04
CA SER A 216 -14.49 -28.10 9.15
C SER A 216 -14.33 -26.86 8.28
N ALA A 217 -13.52 -25.91 8.73
CA ALA A 217 -13.10 -24.74 7.98
C ALA A 217 -11.61 -24.83 7.61
N ASP A 218 -11.31 -24.89 6.31
CA ASP A 218 -9.97 -25.14 5.79
C ASP A 218 -9.48 -23.95 4.97
N ILE A 219 -8.26 -23.44 5.23
CA ILE A 219 -7.67 -22.40 4.37
C ILE A 219 -7.02 -23.07 3.16
N VAL A 220 -7.52 -22.75 1.97
CA VAL A 220 -7.10 -23.36 0.70
C VAL A 220 -6.58 -22.29 -0.26
N SER A 221 -5.55 -22.61 -1.04
CA SER A 221 -5.05 -21.73 -2.11
C SER A 221 -5.88 -21.91 -3.38
N SER A 222 -6.34 -20.81 -4.00
CA SER A 222 -7.13 -20.88 -5.23
C SER A 222 -6.31 -21.26 -6.47
N SER A 223 -5.00 -20.98 -6.49
CA SER A 223 -4.01 -21.50 -7.46
C SER A 223 -2.58 -21.06 -7.06
N LEU A 224 -1.58 -21.26 -7.92
CA LEU A 224 -0.21 -20.76 -7.74
C LEU A 224 -0.10 -19.22 -7.69
N LEU A 225 -1.04 -18.51 -8.32
CA LEU A 225 -1.05 -17.04 -8.40
C LEU A 225 -2.29 -16.42 -7.74
N GLY A 226 -3.20 -17.24 -7.23
CA GLY A 226 -4.45 -16.80 -6.63
C GLY A 226 -4.33 -16.63 -5.11
N GLY A 227 -5.21 -15.81 -4.54
CA GLY A 227 -5.31 -15.65 -3.08
C GLY A 227 -5.82 -16.90 -2.37
N LYS A 228 -5.74 -16.93 -1.04
CA LYS A 228 -6.35 -18.01 -0.26
C LYS A 228 -7.82 -17.70 0.03
N TYR A 229 -8.59 -18.77 0.25
CA TYR A 229 -10.01 -18.73 0.60
C TYR A 229 -10.29 -19.75 1.71
N VAL A 230 -11.44 -19.65 2.35
CA VAL A 230 -11.89 -20.65 3.33
C VAL A 230 -12.83 -21.63 2.63
N ALA A 231 -12.50 -22.92 2.68
CA ALA A 231 -13.35 -24.01 2.23
C ALA A 231 -14.03 -24.65 3.44
N ILE A 232 -15.34 -24.81 3.37
CA ILE A 232 -16.12 -25.53 4.37
C ILE A 232 -16.35 -26.94 3.86
N SER A 233 -15.84 -27.91 4.63
CA SER A 233 -16.10 -29.33 4.42
C SER A 233 -17.25 -29.75 5.34
N VAL A 234 -18.36 -30.15 4.74
CA VAL A 234 -19.61 -30.44 5.44
C VAL A 234 -19.47 -31.73 6.25
N GLY A 235 -19.83 -31.68 7.52
CA GLY A 235 -19.91 -32.83 8.41
C GLY A 235 -21.25 -33.60 8.30
N GLY A 236 -21.55 -34.41 9.31
CA GLY A 236 -22.75 -35.26 9.37
C GLY A 236 -23.66 -35.03 10.57
N ASP A 237 -23.38 -34.03 11.41
CA ASP A 237 -24.18 -33.74 12.60
C ASP A 237 -25.60 -33.28 12.23
N SER A 238 -26.54 -33.62 13.10
CA SER A 238 -27.92 -33.16 13.09
C SER A 238 -28.09 -31.73 13.62
N GLN A 239 -27.11 -31.23 14.38
CA GLN A 239 -27.07 -29.85 14.84
C GLN A 239 -26.34 -28.98 13.82
N PHE A 240 -26.82 -27.75 13.61
CA PHE A 240 -26.25 -26.79 12.67
C PHE A 240 -25.60 -25.62 13.41
N LEU A 241 -24.58 -25.02 12.80
CA LEU A 241 -23.99 -23.76 13.26
C LEU A 241 -25.01 -22.63 13.20
N THR A 242 -24.97 -21.77 14.21
CA THR A 242 -25.77 -20.56 14.36
C THR A 242 -24.88 -19.32 14.48
N ASP A 243 -25.50 -18.13 14.49
CA ASP A 243 -24.76 -16.86 14.61
C ASP A 243 -23.95 -16.80 15.91
N GLY A 244 -22.65 -16.57 15.78
CA GLY A 244 -21.68 -16.52 16.87
C GLY A 244 -20.97 -17.85 17.15
N ASP A 245 -21.35 -18.95 16.52
CA ASP A 245 -20.72 -20.26 16.77
C ASP A 245 -19.30 -20.35 16.18
N GLU A 246 -18.49 -21.21 16.79
CA GLU A 246 -17.12 -21.51 16.38
C GLU A 246 -17.06 -22.91 15.75
N PHE A 247 -16.38 -23.04 14.59
CA PHE A 247 -16.07 -24.33 13.99
C PHE A 247 -15.17 -25.15 14.91
N GLN A 248 -15.54 -26.40 15.18
CA GLN A 248 -14.72 -27.31 16.00
C GLN A 248 -13.42 -27.72 15.32
N PHE A 249 -13.44 -27.81 13.98
CA PHE A 249 -12.33 -28.30 13.20
C PHE A 249 -11.88 -27.25 12.21
N SER A 250 -10.57 -27.02 12.17
CA SER A 250 -9.96 -26.07 11.25
C SER A 250 -8.56 -26.49 10.83
N ASN A 251 -8.25 -26.33 9.55
CA ASN A 251 -6.93 -26.64 9.02
C ASN A 251 -6.30 -25.42 8.36
N SER A 252 -5.10 -25.08 8.82
CA SER A 252 -4.29 -24.03 8.18
C SER A 252 -3.73 -24.54 6.85
N SER A 253 -3.63 -23.64 5.87
CA SER A 253 -3.06 -23.96 4.57
C SER A 253 -1.62 -24.47 4.71
N VAL A 254 -1.29 -25.56 4.02
CA VAL A 254 0.08 -26.06 3.94
C VAL A 254 0.92 -25.11 3.10
N VAL A 255 1.99 -24.59 3.69
CA VAL A 255 2.97 -23.75 2.99
C VAL A 255 3.87 -24.66 2.16
N LEU A 256 3.65 -24.67 0.83
CA LEU A 256 4.32 -25.59 -0.09
C LEU A 256 5.85 -25.45 -0.03
N GLU A 257 6.36 -24.24 0.20
CA GLU A 257 7.79 -23.99 0.38
C GLU A 257 8.35 -24.77 1.57
N ARG A 258 7.61 -24.86 2.69
CA ARG A 258 8.04 -25.64 3.86
C ARG A 258 8.05 -27.14 3.55
N VAL A 259 7.06 -27.64 2.80
CA VAL A 259 7.00 -29.04 2.38
C VAL A 259 8.17 -29.38 1.44
N ILE A 260 8.44 -28.52 0.46
CA ILE A 260 9.57 -28.71 -0.47
C ILE A 260 10.89 -28.64 0.27
N GLN A 261 11.08 -27.68 1.19
CA GLN A 261 12.29 -27.59 2.02
C GLN A 261 12.48 -28.82 2.90
N GLN A 262 11.42 -29.32 3.54
CA GLN A 262 11.47 -30.53 4.34
C GLN A 262 11.82 -31.75 3.47
N PHE A 263 11.27 -31.84 2.27
CA PHE A 263 11.58 -32.90 1.31
C PHE A 263 13.06 -32.84 0.86
N ILE A 264 13.56 -31.67 0.47
CA ILE A 264 14.96 -31.47 0.08
C ILE A 264 15.89 -31.80 1.25
N SER A 265 15.58 -31.30 2.45
CA SER A 265 16.36 -31.57 3.67
C SER A 265 16.48 -33.06 3.96
N ASN A 266 15.38 -33.80 3.84
CA ASN A 266 15.37 -35.25 4.06
C ASN A 266 16.19 -36.01 3.01
N MET A 267 16.21 -35.57 1.75
CA MET A 267 17.06 -36.18 0.73
C MET A 267 18.55 -35.91 0.98
N THR A 268 18.92 -34.71 1.45
CA THR A 268 20.31 -34.38 1.78
C THR A 268 20.85 -35.10 3.01
N MET A 269 19.98 -35.60 3.89
CA MET A 269 20.38 -36.38 5.08
C MET A 269 20.56 -37.88 4.81
N GLN A 270 20.26 -38.37 3.59
CA GLN A 270 20.45 -39.78 3.19
C GLN A 270 21.70 -40.03 2.33
N GLN A 271 22.64 -39.07 2.27
CA GLN A 271 23.99 -39.25 1.70
C GLN A 271 25.05 -38.97 2.77
#